data_AF-A0A8J6NG76-F1
#
_entry.id   AF-A0A8J6NG76-F1
#
_cell.length_a   1.000
_cell.length_b   1.000
_cell.length_c   1.000
_cell.angle_alpha   90.00
_cell.angle_beta   90.00
_cell.angle_gamma   90.00
#
_symmetry.space_group_name_H-M   'P 1'
#
loop_
_entity.id
_entity.type
_entity.pdbx_description
1 polymer ?
#
loop_
_entity_poly.entity_id
_entity_poly.type
_entity_poly.pdbx_seq_one_letter_code
_entity_poly.pdbx_strand_id
1 'polypeptide(L)'
;MSDHILEQLGPYLDGELHGKSLQKVKLHLTECITCQEEYTSLENLSATLQEAPLPDFPSPEDFASDLALLLPRKPALPIREKALEFGWWLAPIGLIAIWMFISTTNLVSGAITFANSLGVLNDTSTWLVSGSAPETYWSAALGQFGFLSGNNLQIAEMAEAITRITIPQIVWQVSLATLYLSWMAIWWARHERQGLGQALES
;
A
#
# COMPACT_ATOMS: atom_id res chain seq x y z
N MET A 1 -8.58 26.68 -58.54
CA MET A 1 -7.55 26.47 -57.51
C MET A 1 -7.39 24.98 -57.40
N SER A 2 -6.42 24.42 -58.13
CA SER A 2 -6.12 22.99 -58.16
C SER A 2 -5.49 22.62 -56.83
N ASP A 3 -6.31 22.07 -55.94
CA ASP A 3 -5.87 21.57 -54.64
C ASP A 3 -5.02 20.31 -54.89
N HIS A 4 -3.70 20.48 -54.92
CA HIS A 4 -2.75 19.38 -55.09
C HIS A 4 -2.72 18.53 -53.82
N ILE A 5 -2.79 17.21 -53.97
CA ILE A 5 -2.89 16.27 -52.84
C ILE A 5 -1.55 15.63 -52.47
N LEU A 6 -0.46 16.41 -52.48
CA LEU A 6 0.92 15.90 -52.30
C LEU A 6 1.10 15.11 -51.00
N GLU A 7 0.46 15.53 -49.91
CA GLU A 7 0.50 14.85 -48.61
C GLU A 7 -0.11 13.44 -48.64
N GLN A 8 -0.97 13.15 -49.62
CA GLN A 8 -1.63 11.85 -49.76
C GLN A 8 -0.87 10.89 -50.66
N LEU A 9 0.17 11.34 -51.37
CA LEU A 9 0.95 10.50 -52.28
C LEU A 9 1.86 9.51 -51.54
N GLY A 10 2.47 9.91 -50.42
CA GLY A 10 3.29 9.02 -49.58
C GLY A 10 2.49 7.85 -49.00
N PRO A 11 1.41 8.11 -48.24
CA PRO A 11 0.53 7.06 -47.73
C PRO A 11 -0.12 6.21 -48.84
N TYR A 12 -0.29 6.76 -50.04
CA TYR A 12 -0.74 5.99 -51.21
C TYR A 12 0.33 5.01 -51.70
N LEU A 13 1.59 5.44 -51.76
CA LEU A 13 2.74 4.61 -52.15
C LEU A 13 3.00 3.50 -51.13
N ASP A 14 2.87 3.80 -49.84
CA ASP A 14 3.04 2.84 -48.74
C ASP A 14 1.83 1.89 -48.58
N GLY A 15 0.76 2.09 -49.36
CA GLY A 15 -0.46 1.27 -49.30
C GLY A 15 -1.32 1.51 -48.05
N GLU A 16 -1.08 2.58 -47.30
CA GLU A 16 -1.79 2.93 -46.07
C GLU A 16 -3.19 3.56 -46.32
N LEU A 17 -3.47 4.01 -47.55
CA LEU A 17 -4.78 4.59 -47.89
C LEU A 17 -5.85 3.54 -48.21
N HIS A 18 -7.04 3.74 -47.64
CA HIS A 18 -8.17 2.83 -47.79
C HIS A 18 -9.46 3.54 -48.20
N GLY A 19 -10.37 2.80 -48.84
CA GLY A 19 -11.75 3.25 -49.14
C GLY A 19 -11.82 4.52 -49.99
N LYS A 20 -12.55 5.54 -49.48
CA LYS A 20 -12.85 6.78 -50.21
C LYS A 20 -11.60 7.61 -50.52
N SER A 21 -10.59 7.59 -49.64
CA SER A 21 -9.35 8.36 -49.82
C SER A 21 -8.50 7.79 -50.96
N LEU A 22 -8.41 6.46 -51.07
CA LEU A 22 -7.72 5.80 -52.18
C LEU A 22 -8.38 6.13 -53.52
N GLN A 23 -9.72 6.10 -53.59
CA GLN A 23 -10.45 6.41 -54.82
C GLN A 23 -10.30 7.88 -55.24
N LYS A 24 -10.25 8.79 -54.26
CA LYS A 24 -10.00 10.22 -54.49
C LYS A 24 -8.61 10.48 -55.08
N VAL A 25 -7.57 9.85 -54.52
CA VAL A 25 -6.19 9.96 -55.02
C VAL A 25 -6.07 9.41 -56.44
N LYS A 26 -6.66 8.23 -56.72
CA LYS A 26 -6.65 7.64 -58.06
C LYS A 26 -7.30 8.53 -59.12
N LEU A 27 -8.46 9.10 -58.82
CA LEU A 27 -9.12 10.03 -59.75
C LEU A 27 -8.27 11.28 -59.97
N HIS A 28 -7.71 11.85 -58.91
CA HIS A 28 -6.88 13.05 -59.02
C HIS A 28 -5.57 12.83 -59.80
N LEU A 29 -4.94 11.65 -59.67
CA LEU A 29 -3.76 11.28 -60.45
C LEU A 29 -4.05 11.17 -61.95
N THR A 30 -5.30 10.91 -62.36
CA THR A 30 -5.69 10.91 -63.78
C THR A 30 -5.94 12.31 -64.35
N GLU A 31 -6.20 13.29 -63.49
CA GLU A 31 -6.60 14.64 -63.88
C GLU A 31 -5.47 15.67 -63.72
N CYS A 32 -4.50 15.43 -62.84
CA CYS A 32 -3.45 16.37 -62.48
C CYS A 32 -2.04 15.86 -62.88
N ILE A 33 -1.47 16.47 -63.93
CA ILE A 33 -0.12 16.17 -64.42
C ILE A 33 0.95 16.41 -63.35
N THR A 34 0.84 17.50 -62.58
CA THR A 34 1.82 17.82 -61.52
C THR A 34 1.88 16.75 -60.44
N CYS A 35 0.73 16.21 -60.01
CA CYS A 35 0.72 15.14 -59.01
C CYS A 35 1.21 13.80 -59.59
N GLN A 36 1.07 13.59 -60.90
CA GLN A 36 1.62 12.42 -61.59
C GLN A 36 3.15 12.47 -61.64
N GLU A 37 3.73 13.63 -61.99
CA GLU A 37 5.18 13.84 -62.03
C GLU A 37 5.82 13.61 -60.64
N GLU A 38 5.20 14.16 -59.59
CA GLU A 38 5.64 13.95 -58.20
C GLU A 38 5.54 12.48 -57.77
N TYR A 39 4.44 11.80 -58.13
CA TYR A 39 4.28 10.37 -57.84
C TYR A 39 5.36 9.52 -58.53
N THR A 40 5.64 9.77 -59.81
CA THR A 40 6.72 9.07 -60.53
C THR A 40 8.09 9.37 -59.94
N SER A 41 8.34 10.59 -59.45
CA SER A 41 9.57 10.93 -58.73
C SER A 41 9.74 10.11 -57.44
N LEU A 42 8.67 9.98 -56.65
CA LEU A 42 8.66 9.17 -55.42
C LEU A 42 8.84 7.67 -55.72
N GLU A 43 8.20 7.15 -56.77
CA GLU A 43 8.35 5.76 -57.21
C GLU A 43 9.79 5.45 -57.62
N ASN A 44 10.42 6.34 -58.40
CA ASN A 44 11.82 6.20 -58.78
C ASN A 44 12.78 6.25 -57.58
N LEU A 45 12.50 7.12 -56.60
CA LEU A 45 13.26 7.18 -55.36
C LEU A 45 13.13 5.85 -54.58
N SER A 46 11.91 5.33 -54.45
CA SER A 46 11.65 4.05 -53.79
C SER A 46 12.37 2.90 -54.49
N ALA A 47 12.33 2.85 -55.83
CA ALA A 47 13.04 1.83 -56.61
C ALA A 47 14.56 1.91 -56.36
N THR A 48 15.13 3.13 -56.35
CA THR A 48 16.56 3.35 -56.07
C THR A 48 16.94 2.88 -54.66
N LEU A 49 16.08 3.10 -53.67
CA LEU A 49 16.30 2.65 -52.30
C LEU A 49 16.16 1.12 -52.15
N GLN A 50 15.30 0.48 -52.94
CA GLN A 50 15.16 -0.98 -52.96
C GLN A 50 16.35 -1.67 -53.63
N GLU A 51 17.02 -1.00 -54.57
CA GLU A 51 18.27 -1.49 -55.18
C GLU A 51 19.48 -1.35 -54.25
N ALA A 52 19.36 -0.59 -53.16
CA ALA A 52 20.42 -0.49 -52.18
C ALA A 52 20.66 -1.84 -51.50
N PRO A 53 21.93 -2.25 -51.31
CA PRO A 53 22.24 -3.49 -50.62
C PRO A 53 21.66 -3.44 -49.21
N LEU A 54 20.82 -4.42 -48.88
CA LEU A 54 20.30 -4.58 -47.52
C LEU A 54 21.49 -4.73 -46.56
N PRO A 55 21.54 -3.93 -45.47
CA PRO A 55 22.54 -4.14 -44.44
C PRO A 55 22.35 -5.55 -43.85
N ASP A 56 23.47 -6.16 -43.46
CA ASP A 56 23.45 -7.46 -42.81
C ASP A 56 22.81 -7.28 -41.42
N PHE A 57 21.54 -7.66 -41.30
CA PHE A 57 20.82 -7.53 -40.04
C PHE A 57 21.30 -8.63 -39.09
N PRO A 58 21.73 -8.28 -37.86
CA PRO A 58 22.12 -9.26 -36.86
C PRO A 58 20.95 -10.19 -36.56
N SER A 59 21.25 -11.41 -36.13
CA SER A 59 20.22 -12.33 -35.66
C SER A 59 19.46 -11.70 -34.48
N PRO A 60 18.18 -12.04 -34.28
CA PRO A 60 17.42 -11.57 -33.11
C PRO A 60 18.15 -11.84 -31.79
N GLU A 61 18.89 -12.95 -31.71
CA GLU A 61 19.70 -13.34 -30.57
C GLU A 61 20.90 -12.40 -30.36
N ASP A 62 21.64 -12.10 -31.43
CA ASP A 62 22.80 -11.20 -31.38
C ASP A 62 22.35 -9.77 -31.03
N PHE A 63 21.25 -9.30 -31.63
CA PHE A 63 20.67 -8.00 -31.33
C PHE A 63 20.23 -7.89 -29.87
N ALA A 64 19.54 -8.91 -29.33
CA ALA A 64 19.14 -8.92 -27.93
C ALA A 64 20.35 -8.88 -26.99
N SER A 65 21.45 -9.53 -27.38
CA SER A 65 22.68 -9.54 -26.60
C SER A 65 23.38 -8.17 -26.59
N ASP A 66 23.47 -7.51 -27.74
CA ASP A 66 24.05 -6.16 -27.86
C ASP A 66 23.19 -5.13 -27.12
N LEU A 67 21.87 -5.25 -27.24
CA LEU A 67 20.95 -4.35 -26.57
C LEU A 67 20.99 -4.54 -25.05
N ALA A 68 21.16 -5.78 -24.57
CA ALA A 68 21.31 -6.06 -23.14
C ALA A 68 22.60 -5.46 -22.55
N LEU A 69 23.63 -5.23 -23.35
CA LEU A 69 24.87 -4.54 -22.93
C LEU A 69 24.72 -3.02 -22.91
N LEU A 70 23.88 -2.46 -23.79
CA LEU A 70 23.63 -1.03 -23.89
C LEU A 70 22.60 -0.54 -22.87
N LEU A 71 21.73 -1.42 -22.37
CA LEU A 71 20.77 -1.04 -21.35
C LEU A 71 21.49 -0.75 -20.02
N PRO A 72 21.27 0.44 -19.42
CA PRO A 72 21.79 0.72 -18.09
C PRO A 72 21.24 -0.33 -17.13
N ARG A 73 22.14 -1.15 -16.56
CA ARG A 73 21.77 -2.13 -15.54
C ARG A 73 21.09 -1.38 -14.40
N LYS A 74 19.76 -1.52 -14.30
CA LYS A 74 19.05 -1.10 -13.10
C LYS A 74 19.72 -1.84 -11.93
N PRO A 75 20.28 -1.12 -10.95
CA PRO A 75 20.88 -1.78 -9.80
C PRO A 75 19.79 -2.66 -9.18
N ALA A 76 20.08 -3.95 -9.05
CA ALA A 76 19.20 -4.87 -8.36
C ALA A 76 19.04 -4.33 -6.94
N LEU A 77 17.86 -3.77 -6.65
CA LEU A 77 17.55 -3.26 -5.32
C LEU A 77 17.82 -4.38 -4.29
N PRO A 78 18.52 -4.08 -3.20
CA PRO A 78 18.97 -5.10 -2.27
C PRO A 78 17.75 -5.81 -1.68
N ILE A 79 17.75 -7.14 -1.71
CA ILE A 79 16.70 -8.02 -1.13
C ILE A 79 16.33 -7.63 0.31
N ARG A 80 17.28 -7.01 1.02
CA ARG A 80 17.12 -6.48 2.38
C ARG A 80 16.06 -5.38 2.50
N GLU A 81 15.87 -4.54 1.48
CA GLU A 81 14.83 -3.50 1.50
C GLU A 81 13.44 -4.13 1.44
N LYS A 82 13.26 -5.16 0.61
CA LYS A 82 12.00 -5.90 0.48
C LYS A 82 11.62 -6.64 1.77
N ALA A 83 12.61 -7.21 2.48
CA ALA A 83 12.39 -7.87 3.76
C ALA A 83 12.03 -6.88 4.87
N LEU A 84 12.63 -5.68 4.88
CA LEU A 84 12.31 -4.62 5.82
C LEU A 84 10.92 -4.04 5.59
N GLU A 85 10.49 -3.94 4.33
CA GLU A 85 9.15 -3.50 3.94
C GLU A 85 8.09 -4.50 4.43
N PHE A 86 8.35 -5.81 4.27
CA PHE A 86 7.48 -6.85 4.78
C PHE A 86 7.44 -6.90 6.31
N GLY A 87 8.59 -6.74 6.97
CA GLY A 87 8.70 -6.67 8.43
C GLY A 87 7.96 -5.47 9.01
N TRP A 88 7.97 -4.32 8.31
CA TRP A 88 7.23 -3.13 8.71
C TRP A 88 5.71 -3.36 8.67
N TRP A 89 5.21 -4.12 7.68
CA TRP A 89 3.78 -4.42 7.55
C TRP A 89 3.24 -5.36 8.63
N LEU A 90 4.11 -6.18 9.25
CA LEU A 90 3.75 -7.12 10.31
C LEU A 90 3.61 -6.48 11.70
N ALA A 91 4.22 -5.31 11.93
CA ALA A 91 4.16 -4.60 13.20
C ALA A 91 2.73 -4.40 13.76
N PRO A 92 1.75 -3.87 12.99
CA PRO A 92 0.39 -3.69 13.49
C PRO A 92 -0.32 -5.01 13.80
N ILE A 93 -0.07 -6.06 13.00
CA ILE A 93 -0.66 -7.39 13.21
C ILE A 93 -0.16 -7.98 14.53
N GLY A 94 1.16 -7.89 14.79
CA GLY A 94 1.76 -8.35 16.03
C GLY A 94 1.22 -7.61 17.27
N LEU A 95 1.06 -6.30 17.16
CA LEU A 95 0.51 -5.46 18.23
C LEU A 95 -0.93 -5.86 18.59
N ILE A 96 -1.79 -6.09 17.60
CA ILE A 96 -3.17 -6.54 17.80
C ILE A 96 -3.21 -7.95 18.41
N ALA A 97 -2.38 -8.87 17.94
CA ALA A 97 -2.31 -10.23 18.47
C ALA A 97 -1.90 -10.26 19.95
N ILE A 98 -0.88 -9.49 20.33
CA ILE A 98 -0.45 -9.33 21.72
C ILE A 98 -1.57 -8.71 22.56
N TRP A 99 -2.24 -7.68 22.05
CA TRP A 99 -3.36 -7.05 22.76
C TRP A 99 -4.53 -8.01 23.00
N MET A 100 -4.95 -8.77 21.98
CA MET A 100 -6.00 -9.78 22.10
C MET A 100 -5.66 -10.83 23.15
N PHE A 101 -4.40 -11.28 23.20
CA PHE A 101 -3.93 -12.25 24.17
C PHE A 101 -4.03 -11.72 25.62
N ILE A 102 -3.55 -10.50 25.85
CA ILE A 102 -3.62 -9.84 27.18
C ILE A 102 -5.09 -9.64 27.59
N SER A 103 -5.93 -9.15 26.67
CA SER A 103 -7.35 -8.91 26.93
C SER A 103 -8.10 -10.20 27.29
N THR A 104 -7.83 -11.29 26.57
CA THR A 104 -8.45 -12.60 26.83
C THR A 104 -8.04 -13.13 28.20
N THR A 105 -6.76 -13.02 28.55
CA THR A 105 -6.24 -13.46 29.85
C THR A 105 -6.92 -12.70 30.99
N ASN A 106 -7.02 -11.37 30.86
CA ASN A 106 -7.68 -10.53 31.87
C ASN A 106 -9.18 -10.87 32.03
N LEU A 107 -9.88 -11.14 30.93
CA LEU A 107 -11.29 -11.51 30.96
C LEU A 107 -11.50 -12.86 31.67
N VAL A 108 -10.66 -13.85 31.37
CA VAL A 108 -10.71 -15.16 32.04
C VAL A 108 -10.40 -15.04 33.52
N SER A 109 -9.36 -14.28 33.90
CA SER A 109 -9.03 -14.03 35.31
C SER A 109 -10.18 -13.33 36.04
N GLY A 110 -10.82 -12.33 35.42
CA GLY A 110 -11.98 -11.64 35.98
C GLY A 110 -13.22 -12.54 36.14
N ALA A 111 -13.46 -13.43 35.17
CA ALA A 111 -14.55 -14.40 35.26
C ALA A 111 -14.33 -15.41 36.41
N ILE A 112 -13.08 -15.86 36.61
CA ILE A 112 -12.72 -16.78 37.71
C ILE A 112 -12.89 -16.10 39.07
N THR A 113 -12.42 -14.86 39.24
CA THR A 113 -12.57 -14.14 40.50
C THR A 113 -14.03 -13.84 40.83
N PHE A 114 -14.85 -13.53 39.82
CA PHE A 114 -16.30 -13.36 39.99
C PHE A 114 -17.02 -14.68 40.33
N ALA A 115 -16.68 -15.78 39.66
CA ALA A 115 -17.22 -17.09 40.01
C ALA A 115 -16.85 -17.51 41.46
N ASN A 116 -15.67 -17.13 41.91
CA ASN A 116 -15.20 -17.36 43.28
C ASN A 116 -15.99 -16.53 44.30
N SER A 117 -16.29 -15.26 44.00
CA SER A 117 -17.07 -14.41 44.90
C SER A 117 -18.54 -14.85 45.03
N LEU A 118 -19.09 -15.51 44.01
CA LEU A 118 -20.41 -16.13 44.06
C LEU A 118 -20.45 -17.45 44.86
N GLY A 119 -19.32 -17.94 45.37
CA GLY A 119 -19.24 -19.21 46.10
C GLY A 119 -19.50 -20.45 45.23
N VAL A 120 -19.45 -20.30 43.90
CA VAL A 120 -19.65 -21.40 42.94
C VAL A 120 -18.43 -22.32 42.91
N LEU A 121 -17.25 -21.76 43.21
CA LEU A 121 -16.01 -22.49 43.35
C LEU A 121 -15.79 -22.78 44.85
N ASN A 122 -16.07 -24.01 45.29
CA ASN A 122 -15.71 -24.50 46.63
C ASN A 122 -14.18 -24.34 46.87
N ASP A 123 -13.75 -24.36 48.15
CA ASP A 123 -12.42 -24.04 48.72
C ASP A 123 -11.12 -24.43 47.95
N THR A 124 -11.18 -25.25 46.91
CA THR A 124 -10.04 -25.74 46.13
C THR A 124 -9.43 -24.71 45.16
N SER A 125 -10.09 -23.58 44.87
CA SER A 125 -9.58 -22.53 43.95
C SER A 125 -8.65 -21.50 44.60
N THR A 126 -8.55 -21.47 45.93
CA THR A 126 -7.77 -20.45 46.67
C THR A 126 -6.27 -20.45 46.34
N TRP A 127 -5.70 -21.60 45.96
CA TRP A 127 -4.32 -21.72 45.48
C TRP A 127 -4.10 -21.02 44.13
N LEU A 128 -5.03 -21.16 43.17
CA LEU A 128 -4.86 -20.61 41.82
C LEU A 128 -4.97 -19.08 41.77
N VAL A 129 -5.55 -18.46 42.80
CA VAL A 129 -5.69 -17.00 42.95
C VAL A 129 -4.68 -16.46 43.97
N SER A 130 -3.43 -16.94 43.93
CA SER A 130 -2.32 -16.39 44.74
C SER A 130 -1.70 -15.13 44.11
N GLY A 131 -2.56 -14.23 43.59
CA GLY A 131 -2.15 -12.94 43.04
C GLY A 131 -2.78 -11.83 43.86
N SER A 132 -2.00 -11.26 44.79
CA SER A 132 -2.26 -10.02 45.54
C SER A 132 -3.73 -9.76 45.91
N ALA A 133 -4.14 -10.15 47.12
CA ALA A 133 -5.37 -9.62 47.70
C ALA A 133 -5.34 -8.08 47.62
N PRO A 134 -6.35 -7.44 47.02
CA PRO A 134 -6.35 -6.00 46.85
C PRO A 134 -6.61 -5.35 48.21
N GLU A 135 -5.54 -4.88 48.86
CA GLU A 135 -5.71 -4.03 50.04
C GLU A 135 -6.41 -2.73 49.60
N THR A 136 -7.67 -2.60 49.99
CA THR A 136 -8.53 -1.43 49.78
C THR A 136 -8.05 -0.28 50.68
N TYR A 137 -6.94 0.34 50.27
CA TYR A 137 -6.23 1.32 51.07
C TYR A 137 -6.98 2.66 51.17
N TRP A 138 -7.69 3.08 50.10
CA TRP A 138 -8.34 4.40 50.07
C TRP A 138 -9.69 4.41 50.77
N SER A 139 -10.54 3.41 50.54
CA SER A 139 -11.82 3.29 51.25
C SER A 139 -11.61 3.10 52.76
N ALA A 140 -10.60 2.32 53.16
CA ALA A 140 -10.24 2.14 54.57
C ALA A 140 -9.74 3.44 55.20
N ALA A 141 -8.87 4.19 54.51
CA ALA A 141 -8.41 5.49 54.98
C ALA A 141 -9.57 6.50 55.13
N LEU A 142 -10.47 6.60 54.15
CA LEU A 142 -11.61 7.52 54.19
C LEU A 142 -12.66 7.13 55.25
N GLY A 143 -12.86 5.83 55.48
CA GLY A 143 -13.66 5.32 56.58
C GLY A 143 -13.06 5.64 57.95
N GLN A 144 -11.73 5.56 58.08
CA GLN A 144 -11.02 5.90 59.32
C GLN A 144 -11.13 7.39 59.68
N PHE A 145 -11.22 8.28 58.68
CA PHE A 145 -11.47 9.71 58.90
C PHE A 145 -12.96 10.06 59.11
N GLY A 146 -13.87 9.08 59.12
CA GLY A 146 -15.30 9.28 59.36
C GLY A 146 -16.02 10.02 58.23
N PHE A 147 -15.38 10.19 57.07
CA PHE A 147 -15.96 10.87 55.92
C PHE A 147 -17.05 10.04 55.23
N LEU A 148 -17.01 8.71 55.39
CA LEU A 148 -17.93 7.77 54.77
C LEU A 148 -18.42 6.77 55.83
N SER A 149 -19.73 6.69 56.05
CA SER A 149 -20.36 5.69 56.91
C SER A 149 -21.55 5.03 56.21
N GLY A 150 -21.82 3.77 56.53
CA GLY A 150 -22.97 3.03 55.98
C GLY A 150 -22.85 2.78 54.47
N ASN A 151 -23.95 2.94 53.72
CA ASN A 151 -24.00 2.67 52.28
C ASN A 151 -22.93 3.42 51.46
N ASN A 152 -22.48 4.59 51.92
CA ASN A 152 -21.47 5.38 51.21
C ASN A 152 -20.09 4.70 51.21
N LEU A 153 -19.77 3.89 52.23
CA LEU A 153 -18.53 3.12 52.29
C LEU A 153 -18.53 2.01 51.23
N GLN A 154 -19.67 1.32 51.09
CA GLN A 154 -19.84 0.23 50.12
C GLN A 154 -19.78 0.74 48.67
N ILE A 155 -20.34 1.94 48.41
CA ILE A 155 -20.21 2.61 47.10
C ILE A 155 -18.76 3.02 46.84
N ALA A 156 -18.04 3.53 47.84
CA ALA A 156 -16.64 3.91 47.69
C ALA A 156 -15.72 2.72 47.45
N GLU A 157 -15.93 1.59 48.14
CA GLU A 157 -15.21 0.34 47.89
C GLU A 157 -15.45 -0.19 46.47
N MET A 158 -16.72 -0.17 46.02
CA MET A 158 -17.06 -0.55 44.66
C MET A 158 -16.43 0.39 43.63
N ALA A 159 -16.46 1.70 43.88
CA ALA A 159 -15.86 2.70 43.00
C ALA A 159 -14.33 2.57 42.94
N GLU A 160 -13.65 2.29 44.06
CA GLU A 160 -12.20 2.05 44.10
C GLU A 160 -11.84 0.76 43.34
N ALA A 161 -12.61 -0.32 43.54
CA ALA A 161 -12.40 -1.57 42.82
C ALA A 161 -12.56 -1.40 41.31
N ILE A 162 -13.60 -0.68 40.87
CA ILE A 162 -13.83 -0.38 39.46
C ILE A 162 -12.70 0.51 38.92
N THR A 163 -12.37 1.62 39.58
CA THR A 163 -11.34 2.55 39.07
C THR A 163 -9.97 1.89 38.98
N ARG A 164 -9.55 1.07 39.95
CA ARG A 164 -8.26 0.35 39.90
C ARG A 164 -8.17 -0.66 38.75
N ILE A 165 -9.28 -1.25 38.34
CA ILE A 165 -9.29 -2.21 37.23
C ILE A 165 -9.40 -1.46 35.89
N THR A 166 -10.33 -0.51 35.80
CA THR A 166 -10.68 0.12 34.52
C THR A 166 -9.66 1.18 34.09
N ILE A 167 -9.10 1.98 35.01
CA ILE A 167 -8.15 3.04 34.67
C ILE A 167 -6.89 2.49 33.98
N PRO A 168 -6.14 1.50 34.53
CA PRO A 168 -4.95 1.00 33.86
C PRO A 168 -5.29 0.33 32.52
N GLN A 169 -6.46 -0.29 32.39
CA GLN A 169 -6.92 -0.84 31.12
C GLN A 169 -7.16 0.25 30.08
N ILE A 170 -7.81 1.36 30.45
CA ILE A 170 -8.01 2.52 29.56
C ILE A 170 -6.67 3.15 29.20
N VAL A 171 -5.79 3.38 30.18
CA VAL A 171 -4.46 3.98 29.95
C VAL A 171 -3.65 3.10 28.99
N TRP A 172 -3.69 1.78 29.16
CA TRP A 172 -3.04 0.83 28.25
C TRP A 172 -3.64 0.90 26.84
N GLN A 173 -4.98 0.90 26.71
CA GLN A 173 -5.66 1.00 25.41
C GLN A 173 -5.34 2.31 24.68
N VAL A 174 -5.37 3.44 25.39
CA VAL A 174 -5.01 4.76 24.84
C VAL A 174 -3.55 4.78 24.40
N SER A 175 -2.64 4.18 25.19
CA SER A 175 -1.23 4.08 24.83
C SER A 175 -1.01 3.24 23.57
N LEU A 176 -1.75 2.14 23.43
CA LEU A 176 -1.68 1.28 22.24
C LEU A 176 -2.23 1.99 21.00
N ALA A 177 -3.32 2.73 21.15
CA ALA A 177 -3.92 3.53 20.09
C ALA A 177 -3.00 4.68 19.64
N THR A 178 -2.35 5.41 20.57
CA THR A 178 -1.40 6.47 20.21
C THR A 178 -0.15 5.91 19.54
N LEU A 179 0.35 4.74 19.97
CA LEU A 179 1.47 4.07 19.32
C LEU A 179 1.10 3.62 17.90
N TYR A 180 -0.11 3.09 17.70
CA TYR A 180 -0.61 2.73 16.37
C TYR A 180 -0.77 3.96 15.45
N LEU A 181 -1.38 5.04 15.95
CA LEU A 181 -1.56 6.28 15.19
C LEU A 181 -0.22 6.93 14.84
N SER A 182 0.74 6.96 15.76
CA SER A 182 2.08 7.49 15.48
C SER A 182 2.83 6.63 14.46
N TRP A 183 2.72 5.30 14.53
CA TRP A 183 3.25 4.40 13.49
C TRP A 183 2.64 4.68 12.12
N MET A 184 1.32 4.86 12.04
CA MET A 184 0.62 5.15 10.77
C MET A 184 1.03 6.52 10.21
N ALA A 185 1.18 7.54 11.06
CA ALA A 185 1.64 8.86 10.66
C ALA A 185 3.09 8.83 10.12
N ILE A 186 3.98 8.07 10.76
CA ILE A 186 5.37 7.88 10.29
C ILE A 186 5.38 7.14 8.94
N TRP A 187 4.56 6.10 8.80
CA TRP A 187 4.46 5.35 7.55
C TRP A 187 3.97 6.22 6.39
N TRP A 188 2.91 7.01 6.62
CA TRP A 188 2.40 7.94 5.61
C TRP A 188 3.46 8.98 5.23
N ALA A 189 4.10 9.64 6.21
CA ALA A 189 5.15 10.62 5.95
C ALA A 189 6.33 10.04 5.14
N ARG A 190 6.65 8.75 5.34
CA ARG A 190 7.69 8.06 4.57
C ARG A 190 7.25 7.77 3.13
N HIS A 191 6.01 7.33 2.94
CA HIS A 191 5.50 6.97 1.63
C HIS A 191 5.36 8.20 0.71
N GLU A 192 4.91 9.32 1.26
CA GLU A 192 4.75 10.58 0.51
C GLU A 192 6.09 11.12 0.01
N ARG A 193 7.17 10.95 0.79
CA ARG A 193 8.53 11.29 0.36
C ARG A 193 9.05 10.41 -0.78
N GLN A 194 8.66 9.14 -0.83
CA GLN A 194 9.07 8.22 -1.90
C GLN A 194 8.34 8.55 -3.22
N GLY A 195 7.05 8.90 -3.16
CA GLY A 195 6.30 9.31 -4.35
C GLY A 195 6.81 10.62 -4.97
N LEU A 196 7.24 11.57 -4.13
CA LEU A 196 7.80 12.85 -4.59
C LEU A 196 9.17 12.70 -5.26
N GLY A 197 9.98 11.73 -4.81
CA GLY A 197 11.27 11.42 -5.45
C GLY A 197 11.11 10.87 -6.87
N GLN A 198 10.14 9.98 -7.09
CA GLN A 198 9.87 9.41 -8.42
C GLN A 198 9.34 10.44 -9.43
N ALA A 199 8.58 11.45 -8.97
CA ALA A 199 8.05 12.50 -9.84
C ALA A 199 9.10 13.54 -10.29
N LEU A 200 10.25 13.63 -9.61
CA LEU A 200 11.36 14.51 -9.99
C LEU A 200 12.36 13.81 -10.94
N GLU A 201 12.30 12.48 -11.06
CA GLU A 201 13.14 11.69 -11.96
C GLU A 201 12.46 11.33 -13.30
N SER A 202 11.16 11.65 -13.47
CA SER A 202 10.38 11.50 -14.71
C SER A 202 10.27 12.81 -15.49
#